data_AF-A0A965UPF7-F1
#
_entry.id   AF-A0A965UPF7-F1
#
_cell.length_a   1.000
_cell.length_b   1.000
_cell.length_c   1.000
_cell.angle_alpha   90.00
_cell.angle_beta   90.00
_cell.angle_gamma   90.00
#
_symmetry.space_group_name_H-M   'P 1'
#
loop_
_entity.id
_entity.type
_entity.pdbx_description
1 polymer ?
#
loop_
_entity_poly.entity_id
_entity_poly.type
_entity_poly.pdbx_seq_one_letter_code
_entity_poly.pdbx_strand_id
1 'polypeptide(L)'
;MCQADKFIATAVAELGYIEGPADNETKYQKANQPWCGAFVNWCAKQVGLKIPDCTYTPAGAKAFAEAKRWQDLATAEPMPGDLAFFDFPNDSLDRISHIGIVEEVKGNGTVIVIEGNTSPDVKGDQRNGGQVCRKIRAYKVKNRGKLKPSLPVFIVGFGRPKFKECKCSTKKKSSQLEAPMQEQEQPQSQLSTSQTHHAL
;
A
#
# COMPACT_ATOMS: atom_id res chain seq x y z
N MET A 1 -6.39 2.22 -15.87
CA MET A 1 -5.57 2.44 -14.67
C MET A 1 -5.88 3.80 -14.10
N CYS A 2 -6.21 3.89 -12.80
CA CYS A 2 -6.56 5.16 -12.19
C CYS A 2 -5.33 6.04 -11.90
N GLN A 3 -5.54 7.29 -11.45
CA GLN A 3 -4.41 8.17 -11.12
C GLN A 3 -3.61 7.65 -9.92
N ALA A 4 -4.26 7.01 -8.93
CA ALA A 4 -3.57 6.41 -7.79
C ALA A 4 -2.68 5.24 -8.21
N ASP A 5 -3.19 4.32 -9.03
CA ASP A 5 -2.40 3.21 -9.58
C ASP A 5 -1.20 3.72 -10.37
N LYS A 6 -1.37 4.76 -11.20
CA LYS A 6 -0.25 5.37 -11.95
C LYS A 6 0.78 5.98 -11.01
N PHE A 7 0.34 6.67 -9.95
CA PHE A 7 1.22 7.26 -8.96
C PHE A 7 2.09 6.20 -8.26
N ILE A 8 1.46 5.09 -7.85
CA ILE A 8 2.16 3.94 -7.26
C ILE A 8 3.10 3.30 -8.28
N ALA A 9 2.63 3.06 -9.51
CA ALA A 9 3.44 2.46 -10.57
C ALA A 9 4.69 3.30 -10.91
N THR A 10 4.57 4.63 -10.91
CA THR A 10 5.72 5.53 -11.06
C THR A 10 6.74 5.33 -9.95
N ALA A 11 6.31 5.23 -8.68
CA ALA A 11 7.22 4.99 -7.56
C ALA A 11 7.88 3.60 -7.65
N VAL A 12 7.11 2.57 -8.02
CA VAL A 12 7.62 1.20 -8.19
C VAL A 12 8.69 1.12 -9.27
N ALA A 13 8.55 1.89 -10.35
CA ALA A 13 9.54 1.92 -11.43
C ALA A 13 10.91 2.47 -11.00
N GLU A 14 10.98 3.17 -9.85
CA GLU A 14 12.22 3.73 -9.30
C GLU A 14 12.90 2.83 -8.27
N LEU A 15 12.33 1.66 -7.96
CA LEU A 15 12.93 0.72 -7.01
C LEU A 15 14.35 0.35 -7.42
N GLY A 16 15.28 0.49 -6.48
CA GLY A 16 16.70 0.26 -6.76
C GLY A 16 17.48 1.49 -7.18
N TYR A 17 16.83 2.65 -7.40
CA TYR A 17 17.55 3.90 -7.63
C TYR A 17 18.37 4.27 -6.39
N ILE A 18 19.67 4.49 -6.57
CA ILE A 18 20.63 4.89 -5.54
C ILE A 18 21.12 6.31 -5.86
N GLU A 19 21.26 7.16 -4.84
CA GLU A 19 21.83 8.50 -4.97
C GLU A 19 23.32 8.49 -5.36
N GLY A 20 23.84 9.64 -5.80
CA GLY A 20 25.27 9.82 -6.06
C GLY A 20 25.58 10.44 -7.42
N PRO A 21 26.86 10.80 -7.65
CA PRO A 21 28.03 10.48 -6.82
C PRO A 21 28.20 11.30 -5.53
N ALA A 22 27.61 12.48 -5.40
CA ALA A 22 27.61 13.23 -4.14
C ALA A 22 26.49 12.77 -3.19
N ASP A 23 26.65 13.04 -1.89
CA ASP A 23 25.63 12.75 -0.88
C ASP A 23 24.29 13.37 -1.27
N ASN A 24 23.22 12.58 -1.18
CA ASN A 24 21.87 13.00 -1.52
C ASN A 24 21.69 13.57 -2.96
N GLU A 25 22.62 13.30 -3.88
CA GLU A 25 22.51 13.72 -5.28
C GLU A 25 21.51 12.84 -6.03
N THR A 26 20.44 13.43 -6.56
CA THR A 26 19.39 12.70 -7.26
C THR A 26 18.80 13.49 -8.43
N LYS A 27 18.07 12.80 -9.31
CA LYS A 27 17.23 13.45 -10.33
C LYS A 27 15.98 14.14 -9.75
N TYR A 28 15.70 13.97 -8.46
CA TYR A 28 14.48 14.47 -7.81
C TYR A 28 14.67 15.88 -7.23
N GLN A 29 15.88 16.22 -6.81
CA GLN A 29 16.22 17.52 -6.23
C GLN A 29 17.73 17.80 -6.27
N LYS A 30 18.13 18.98 -5.76
CA LYS A 30 19.54 19.32 -5.56
C LYS A 30 20.19 18.43 -4.49
N ALA A 31 21.49 18.18 -4.63
CA ALA A 31 22.29 17.36 -3.71
C ALA A 31 22.38 17.92 -2.27
N ASN A 32 22.91 17.11 -1.36
CA ASN A 32 23.15 17.41 0.07
C ASN A 32 21.89 17.73 0.89
N GLN A 33 20.73 17.21 0.48
CA GLN A 33 19.47 17.33 1.22
C GLN A 33 18.72 15.99 1.20
N PRO A 34 18.14 15.54 2.33
CA PRO A 34 17.31 14.33 2.32
C PRO A 34 16.19 14.43 1.28
N TRP A 35 16.03 13.37 0.47
CA TRP A 35 15.19 13.43 -0.75
C TRP A 35 13.93 12.58 -0.72
N CYS A 36 13.55 12.00 0.42
CA CYS A 36 12.32 11.20 0.55
C CYS A 36 11.06 11.98 0.11
N GLY A 37 10.92 13.23 0.57
CA GLY A 37 9.82 14.13 0.18
C GLY A 37 9.90 14.57 -1.28
N ALA A 38 11.10 14.87 -1.78
CA ALA A 38 11.31 15.24 -3.17
C ALA A 38 10.96 14.10 -4.14
N PHE A 39 11.27 12.85 -3.77
CA PHE A 39 10.86 11.66 -4.52
C PHE A 39 9.33 11.54 -4.61
N VAL A 40 8.61 11.73 -3.50
CA VAL A 40 7.14 11.70 -3.49
C VAL A 40 6.56 12.81 -4.39
N ASN A 41 7.07 14.04 -4.26
CA ASN A 41 6.68 15.16 -5.10
C ASN A 41 6.95 14.90 -6.59
N TRP A 42 8.10 14.32 -6.92
CA TRP A 42 8.46 13.96 -8.28
C TRP A 42 7.51 12.91 -8.85
N CYS A 43 7.19 11.86 -8.09
CA CYS A 43 6.23 10.83 -8.50
C CYS A 43 4.85 11.45 -8.77
N ALA A 44 4.39 12.36 -7.92
CA ALA A 44 3.10 13.03 -8.08
C ALA A 44 3.08 13.90 -9.35
N LYS A 45 4.18 14.60 -9.62
CA LYS A 45 4.36 15.41 -10.84
C LYS A 45 4.26 14.57 -12.11
N GLN A 46 4.85 13.36 -12.16
CA GLN A 46 4.81 12.49 -13.34
C GLN A 46 3.39 12.13 -13.78
N VAL A 47 2.45 12.07 -12.83
CA VAL A 47 1.06 11.68 -13.10
C VAL A 47 0.08 12.86 -13.01
N GLY A 48 0.59 14.09 -12.91
CA GLY A 48 -0.21 15.30 -12.76
C GLY A 48 -1.10 15.28 -11.51
N LEU A 49 -0.68 14.62 -10.44
CA LEU A 49 -1.33 14.63 -9.13
C LEU A 49 -0.87 15.87 -8.36
N LYS A 50 -1.82 16.65 -7.85
CA LYS A 50 -1.53 17.78 -6.97
C LYS A 50 -1.51 17.29 -5.52
N ILE A 51 -0.38 17.46 -4.85
CA ILE A 51 -0.19 17.23 -3.42
C ILE A 51 0.44 18.48 -2.79
N PRO A 52 0.31 18.68 -1.47
CA PRO A 52 1.18 19.60 -0.75
C PRO A 52 2.65 19.28 -1.00
N ASP A 53 3.52 20.29 -1.01
CA ASP A 53 4.96 20.06 -1.07
C ASP A 53 5.41 19.31 0.18
N CYS A 54 5.95 18.10 -0.02
CA CYS A 54 6.41 17.23 1.04
C CYS A 54 7.93 17.23 1.22
N THR A 55 8.69 18.11 0.53
CA THR A 55 10.16 18.17 0.64
C THR A 55 10.60 18.39 2.08
N TYR A 56 9.90 19.27 2.81
CA TYR A 56 9.95 19.32 4.26
C TYR A 56 8.75 18.58 4.86
N THR A 57 8.97 17.35 5.32
CA THR A 57 7.89 16.42 5.70
C THR A 57 6.95 16.93 6.79
N PRO A 58 7.38 17.68 7.83
CA PRO A 58 6.44 18.29 8.79
C PRO A 58 5.48 19.28 8.16
N ALA A 59 5.95 20.11 7.21
CA ALA A 59 5.07 21.06 6.52
C ALA A 59 4.07 20.34 5.60
N GLY A 60 4.51 19.26 4.92
CA GLY A 60 3.62 18.40 4.14
C GLY A 60 2.48 17.83 4.99
N ALA A 61 2.81 17.25 6.15
CA ALA A 61 1.82 16.71 7.09
C ALA A 61 0.85 17.79 7.60
N LYS A 62 1.37 18.96 8.01
CA LYS A 62 0.55 20.11 8.43
C LYS A 62 -0.41 20.55 7.33
N ALA A 63 0.06 20.64 6.08
CA ALA A 63 -0.78 21.03 4.95
C ALA A 63 -1.89 19.99 4.64
N PHE A 64 -1.61 18.68 4.82
CA PHE A 64 -2.67 17.67 4.74
C PHE A 64 -3.70 17.82 5.87
N ALA A 65 -3.26 18.16 7.08
CA ALA A 65 -4.16 18.41 8.20
C ALA A 65 -5.05 19.64 7.96
N GLU A 66 -4.48 20.75 7.51
CA GLU A 66 -5.22 21.96 7.12
C GLU A 66 -6.24 21.70 5.99
N ALA A 67 -5.87 20.84 5.04
CA ALA A 67 -6.77 20.39 3.98
C ALA A 67 -7.84 19.38 4.45
N LYS A 68 -7.86 18.99 5.73
CA LYS A 68 -8.72 17.93 6.31
C LYS A 68 -8.55 16.57 5.63
N ARG A 69 -7.32 16.25 5.23
CA ARG A 69 -6.94 15.00 4.55
C ARG A 69 -5.83 14.24 5.27
N TRP A 70 -5.50 14.67 6.48
CA TRP A 70 -4.67 13.93 7.41
C TRP A 70 -5.51 12.90 8.17
N GLN A 71 -4.91 11.74 8.43
CA GLN A 71 -5.44 10.71 9.31
C GLN A 71 -4.41 10.43 10.40
N ASP A 72 -4.81 10.64 11.65
CA ASP A 72 -4.01 10.27 12.80
C ASP A 72 -3.88 8.75 12.90
N LEU A 73 -2.72 8.27 13.36
CA LEU A 73 -2.42 6.84 13.43
C LEU A 73 -3.50 6.02 14.16
N ALA A 74 -4.07 6.58 15.23
CA ALA A 74 -5.07 5.90 16.07
C ALA A 74 -6.36 5.54 15.32
N THR A 75 -6.73 6.33 14.32
CA THR A 75 -7.98 6.19 13.55
C THR A 75 -7.74 5.93 12.07
N ALA A 76 -6.48 5.80 11.65
CA ALA A 76 -6.11 5.68 10.26
C ALA A 76 -6.66 4.39 9.61
N GLU A 77 -7.30 4.59 8.46
CA GLU A 77 -7.69 3.54 7.52
C GLU A 77 -6.94 3.78 6.22
N PRO A 78 -5.64 3.41 6.14
CA PRO A 78 -4.83 3.71 4.98
C PRO A 78 -5.38 3.03 3.72
N MET A 79 -5.10 3.62 2.56
CA MET A 79 -5.41 3.08 1.25
C MET A 79 -4.19 3.14 0.33
N PRO A 80 -4.10 2.29 -0.71
CA PRO A 80 -3.12 2.46 -1.78
C PRO A 80 -3.12 3.89 -2.32
N GLY A 81 -1.93 4.50 -2.39
CA GLY A 81 -1.70 5.88 -2.81
C GLY A 81 -1.69 6.90 -1.67
N ASP A 82 -2.09 6.54 -0.46
CA ASP A 82 -1.87 7.40 0.71
C ASP A 82 -0.36 7.59 0.96
N LEU A 83 -0.01 8.70 1.60
CA LEU A 83 1.37 9.01 2.00
C LEU A 83 1.53 8.69 3.48
N ALA A 84 2.40 7.73 3.81
CA ALA A 84 2.77 7.41 5.17
C ALA A 84 3.88 8.36 5.64
N PHE A 85 3.67 9.03 6.77
CA PHE A 85 4.66 9.92 7.38
C PHE A 85 5.26 9.25 8.61
N PHE A 86 6.56 9.42 8.80
CA PHE A 86 7.32 8.70 9.83
C PHE A 86 8.06 9.64 10.76
N ASP A 87 8.20 9.17 11.99
CA ASP A 87 9.12 9.66 13.00
C ASP A 87 9.99 8.47 13.45
N PHE A 88 11.27 8.51 13.11
CA PHE A 88 12.20 7.42 13.40
C PHE A 88 12.97 7.73 14.70
N PRO A 89 13.03 6.79 15.65
CA PRO A 89 13.76 7.02 16.89
C PRO A 89 15.26 7.14 16.64
N ASN A 90 15.94 7.88 17.51
CA ASN A 90 17.41 8.04 17.53
C ASN A 90 18.00 8.72 16.29
N ASP A 91 17.19 9.47 15.54
CA ASP A 91 17.65 10.26 14.39
C ASP A 91 18.04 11.70 14.78
N SER A 92 18.00 12.01 16.10
CA SER A 92 18.21 13.34 16.71
C SER A 92 17.11 14.37 16.41
N LEU A 93 15.97 13.95 15.86
CA LEU A 93 14.81 14.80 15.57
C LEU A 93 13.58 14.23 16.28
N ASP A 94 12.93 15.04 17.13
CA ASP A 94 11.64 14.67 17.74
C ASP A 94 10.49 15.24 16.89
N ARG A 95 10.42 14.78 15.63
CA ARG A 95 9.41 15.21 14.65
C ARG A 95 9.38 14.28 13.45
N ILE A 96 8.32 14.41 12.65
CA ILE A 96 8.22 13.84 11.31
C ILE A 96 9.50 14.11 10.50
N SER A 97 10.19 13.05 10.09
CA SER A 97 11.48 13.14 9.42
C SER A 97 11.56 12.32 8.13
N HIS A 98 10.51 11.57 7.78
CA HIS A 98 10.48 10.78 6.56
C HIS A 98 9.05 10.57 6.01
N ILE A 99 8.94 10.14 4.76
CA ILE A 99 7.67 9.91 4.06
C ILE A 99 7.80 8.80 3.01
N GLY A 100 6.73 8.05 2.77
CA GLY A 100 6.65 7.01 1.74
C GLY A 100 5.26 6.88 1.14
N ILE A 101 5.17 6.25 -0.04
CA ILE A 101 3.91 6.04 -0.77
C ILE A 101 3.39 4.65 -0.43
N VAL A 102 2.16 4.55 0.07
CA VAL A 102 1.50 3.26 0.32
C VAL A 102 1.19 2.58 -1.01
N GLU A 103 1.83 1.45 -1.24
CA GLU A 103 1.53 0.57 -2.38
C GLU A 103 0.37 -0.37 -2.04
N GLU A 104 0.38 -0.96 -0.84
CA GLU A 104 -0.60 -1.96 -0.44
C GLU A 104 -0.87 -1.90 1.07
N VAL A 105 -2.11 -2.17 1.46
CA VAL A 105 -2.51 -2.31 2.87
C VAL A 105 -2.67 -3.78 3.20
N LYS A 106 -1.90 -4.27 4.17
CA LYS A 106 -2.01 -5.64 4.65
C LYS A 106 -3.06 -5.70 5.77
N GLY A 107 -3.95 -6.67 5.71
CA GLY A 107 -5.03 -6.87 6.70
C GLY A 107 -4.57 -7.14 8.14
N ASN A 108 -3.25 -7.26 8.37
CA ASN A 108 -2.65 -7.44 9.69
C ASN A 108 -2.19 -6.14 10.35
N GLY A 109 -2.51 -4.95 9.83
CA GLY A 109 -2.03 -3.70 10.43
C GLY A 109 -0.61 -3.30 10.00
N THR A 110 -0.18 -3.78 8.83
CA THR A 110 1.02 -3.31 8.13
C THR A 110 0.66 -2.77 6.75
N VAL A 111 1.54 -1.96 6.18
CA VAL A 111 1.48 -1.48 4.80
C VAL A 111 2.76 -1.85 4.07
N ILE A 112 2.66 -2.12 2.78
CA ILE A 112 3.81 -2.04 1.88
C ILE A 112 3.89 -0.59 1.38
N VAL A 113 5.08 -0.02 1.49
CA VAL A 113 5.37 1.34 1.06
C VAL A 113 6.58 1.37 0.13
N ILE A 114 6.57 2.32 -0.81
CA ILE A 114 7.74 2.70 -1.59
C ILE A 114 8.30 3.98 -0.99
N GLU A 115 9.52 3.90 -0.48
CA GLU A 115 10.22 4.96 0.23
C GLU A 115 11.45 5.38 -0.59
N GLY A 116 11.62 6.67 -0.81
CA GLY A 116 12.88 7.24 -1.30
C GLY A 116 13.80 7.57 -0.13
N ASN A 117 15.11 7.56 -0.35
CA ASN A 117 16.13 7.88 0.65
C ASN A 117 16.10 6.99 1.90
N THR A 118 15.95 5.68 1.72
CA THR A 118 15.98 4.72 2.83
C THR A 118 16.94 3.58 2.51
N SER A 119 17.37 2.85 3.54
CA SER A 119 18.28 1.71 3.36
C SER A 119 17.51 0.44 3.05
N PRO A 120 18.00 -0.43 2.14
CA PRO A 120 17.42 -1.75 1.92
C PRO A 120 17.57 -2.64 3.17
N ASP A 121 18.69 -2.53 3.89
CA ASP A 121 18.93 -3.22 5.16
C ASP A 121 18.11 -2.56 6.28
N VAL A 122 17.53 -3.37 7.16
CA VAL A 122 16.82 -2.90 8.36
C VAL A 122 17.75 -2.29 9.40
N LYS A 123 19.05 -2.61 9.35
CA LYS A 123 20.09 -2.04 10.21
C LYS A 123 20.68 -0.74 9.66
N GLY A 124 20.45 -0.42 8.39
CA GLY A 124 20.91 0.81 7.79
C GLY A 124 20.03 2.00 8.14
N ASP A 125 20.47 3.20 7.73
CA ASP A 125 19.72 4.43 7.97
C ASP A 125 18.36 4.39 7.25
N GLN A 126 17.28 4.37 8.03
CA GLN A 126 15.93 4.33 7.49
C GLN A 126 15.41 5.71 7.06
N ARG A 127 16.04 6.80 7.52
CA ARG A 127 15.66 8.18 7.23
C ARG A 127 16.41 8.75 6.03
N ASN A 128 17.69 8.39 5.89
CA ASN A 128 18.63 8.92 4.89
C ASN A 128 19.56 7.82 4.35
N GLY A 129 18.98 6.72 3.88
CA GLY A 129 19.74 5.54 3.46
C GLY A 129 20.10 5.49 1.98
N GLY A 130 19.78 6.54 1.21
CA GLY A 130 20.29 6.75 -0.14
C GLY A 130 19.69 5.89 -1.25
N GLN A 131 18.62 5.13 -1.01
CA GLN A 131 18.01 4.29 -2.03
C GLN A 131 16.47 4.36 -2.04
N VAL A 132 15.87 4.15 -3.21
CA VAL A 132 14.44 3.86 -3.33
C VAL A 132 14.19 2.38 -3.01
N CYS A 133 13.46 2.11 -1.92
CA CYS A 133 13.21 0.76 -1.44
C CYS A 133 11.72 0.48 -1.24
N ARG A 134 11.33 -0.79 -1.40
CA ARG A 134 10.04 -1.30 -0.97
C ARG A 134 10.17 -1.82 0.46
N LYS A 135 9.34 -1.33 1.39
CA LYS A 135 9.41 -1.66 2.82
C LYS A 135 8.06 -2.12 3.34
N ILE A 136 8.08 -2.99 4.34
CA ILE A 136 6.89 -3.33 5.14
C ILE A 136 6.96 -2.51 6.42
N ARG A 137 5.95 -1.68 6.67
CA ARG A 137 5.88 -0.80 7.85
C ARG A 137 4.61 -1.08 8.64
N ALA A 138 4.70 -1.11 9.97
CA ALA A 138 3.53 -1.28 10.81
C ALA A 138 2.86 0.07 11.12
N TYR A 139 1.53 0.05 11.18
CA TYR A 139 0.72 1.18 11.63
C TYR A 139 -0.24 0.79 12.77
N LYS A 140 -0.22 -0.48 13.19
CA LYS A 140 -0.90 -0.97 14.40
C LYS A 140 0.10 -1.69 15.30
N VAL A 141 -0.08 -1.59 16.62
CA VAL A 141 0.82 -2.25 17.60
C VAL A 141 0.76 -3.77 17.48
N LYS A 142 -0.44 -4.34 17.31
CA LYS A 142 -0.62 -5.77 17.04
C LYS A 142 -0.60 -5.98 15.54
N ASN A 143 0.58 -6.24 14.98
CA ASN A 143 0.75 -6.34 13.53
C ASN A 143 1.30 -7.69 13.02
N ARG A 144 1.52 -8.64 13.92
CA ARG A 144 1.95 -10.00 13.61
C ARG A 144 1.17 -11.01 14.47
N GLY A 145 1.30 -12.29 14.11
CA GLY A 145 0.67 -13.38 14.84
C GLY A 145 1.22 -13.53 16.26
N LYS A 146 0.47 -14.21 17.13
CA LYS A 146 0.77 -14.37 18.57
C LYS A 146 2.20 -14.86 18.88
N LEU A 147 2.83 -15.58 17.96
CA LEU A 147 4.13 -16.22 18.13
C LEU A 147 5.31 -15.40 17.58
N LYS A 148 5.08 -14.23 16.96
CA LYS A 148 6.14 -13.39 16.41
C LYS A 148 6.06 -11.99 17.02
N PRO A 149 7.19 -11.39 17.42
CA PRO A 149 7.19 -10.00 17.85
C PRO A 149 6.67 -9.11 16.73
N SER A 150 5.84 -8.14 17.08
CA SER A 150 5.38 -7.09 16.18
C SER A 150 6.55 -6.31 15.61
N LEU A 151 6.38 -5.82 14.38
CA LEU A 151 7.26 -4.77 13.88
C LEU A 151 7.04 -3.49 14.70
N PRO A 152 8.09 -2.69 14.92
CA PRO A 152 7.95 -1.38 15.51
C PRO A 152 7.08 -0.47 14.62
N VAL A 153 6.35 0.45 15.26
CA VAL A 153 5.48 1.41 14.59
C VAL A 153 6.21 2.75 14.59
N PHE A 154 6.61 3.20 13.41
CA PHE A 154 7.26 4.50 13.18
C PHE A 154 6.38 5.46 12.39
N ILE A 155 5.28 4.96 11.81
CA ILE A 155 4.31 5.79 11.12
C ILE A 155 3.56 6.60 12.17
N VAL A 156 3.47 7.93 11.98
CA VAL A 156 2.72 8.82 12.87
C VAL A 156 1.35 9.21 12.29
N GLY A 157 1.14 9.00 10.99
CA GLY A 157 -0.14 9.23 10.33
C GLY A 157 -0.02 9.18 8.81
N PHE A 158 -1.15 9.46 8.16
CA PHE A 158 -1.27 9.36 6.70
C PHE A 158 -1.86 10.63 6.11
N GLY A 159 -1.21 11.17 5.08
CA GLY A 159 -1.79 12.19 4.20
C GLY A 159 -2.48 11.53 3.02
N ARG A 160 -3.74 11.88 2.75
CA ARG A 160 -4.51 11.31 1.63
C ARG A 160 -4.60 12.27 0.45
N PRO A 161 -3.89 12.02 -0.68
CA PRO A 161 -4.02 12.82 -1.88
C PRO A 161 -5.46 12.86 -2.41
N LYS A 162 -5.79 13.92 -3.16
CA LYS A 162 -7.04 14.00 -3.93
C LYS A 162 -6.79 13.46 -5.34
N PHE A 163 -6.98 12.16 -5.52
CA PHE A 163 -6.89 11.54 -6.83
C PHE A 163 -8.08 11.94 -7.71
N LYS A 164 -7.85 12.07 -9.02
CA LYS A 164 -8.93 12.16 -10.02
C LYS A 164 -9.73 10.86 -10.02
N GLU A 165 -11.03 10.97 -10.23
CA GLU A 165 -11.93 9.82 -10.30
C GLU A 165 -11.48 8.82 -11.36
N CYS A 166 -11.59 7.54 -11.00
CA CYS A 166 -11.35 6.45 -11.92
C CYS A 166 -12.55 6.35 -12.85
N LYS A 167 -12.41 6.69 -14.14
CA LYS A 167 -13.40 6.29 -15.14
C LYS A 167 -13.31 4.77 -15.34
N CYS A 168 -13.96 4.00 -14.47
CA CYS A 168 -14.21 2.59 -14.73
C CYS A 168 -15.52 2.50 -15.52
N SER A 169 -15.46 1.99 -16.74
CA SER A 169 -16.66 1.55 -17.47
C SER A 169 -17.30 0.42 -16.66
N THR A 170 -18.40 0.73 -15.98
CA THR A 170 -19.20 -0.25 -15.23
C THR A 170 -19.78 -1.26 -16.20
N LYS A 171 -19.15 -2.44 -16.34
CA LYS A 171 -19.89 -3.63 -16.75
C LYS A 171 -20.80 -4.01 -15.60
N LYS A 172 -22.07 -3.62 -15.71
CA LYS A 172 -23.17 -4.03 -14.85
C LYS A 172 -23.14 -5.56 -14.72
N LYS A 173 -22.83 -6.08 -13.53
CA LYS A 173 -23.05 -7.50 -13.22
C LYS A 173 -24.56 -7.63 -12.97
N SER A 174 -25.30 -8.03 -13.99
CA SER A 174 -26.70 -8.44 -13.83
C SER A 174 -26.69 -9.77 -13.08
N SER A 175 -27.08 -9.76 -11.81
CA SER A 175 -27.49 -10.98 -11.12
C SER A 175 -28.98 -11.15 -11.40
N GLN A 176 -29.30 -11.96 -12.41
CA GLN A 176 -30.62 -12.56 -12.50
C GLN A 176 -30.76 -13.58 -11.35
N LEU A 177 -31.90 -13.52 -10.68
CA LEU A 177 -32.37 -14.54 -9.75
C LEU A 177 -32.58 -15.84 -10.54
N GLU A 178 -32.07 -16.96 -10.03
CA GLU A 178 -32.59 -18.27 -10.39
C GLU A 178 -33.23 -18.92 -9.16
N ALA A 179 -34.46 -19.38 -9.39
CA ALA A 179 -35.41 -19.95 -8.45
C ALA A 179 -35.14 -21.47 -8.25
N PRO A 180 -35.86 -22.16 -7.35
CA PRO A 180 -35.39 -23.37 -6.68
C PRO A 180 -35.51 -24.65 -7.53
N MET A 181 -34.62 -25.61 -7.20
CA MET A 181 -34.57 -26.97 -7.71
C MET A 181 -35.94 -27.67 -7.58
N GLN A 182 -36.48 -28.14 -8.71
CA GLN A 182 -37.55 -29.14 -8.74
C GLN A 182 -36.94 -30.53 -8.85
N GLU A 183 -37.35 -31.38 -7.92
CA GLU A 183 -37.11 -32.81 -7.83
C GLU A 183 -37.82 -33.52 -8.98
N GLN A 184 -37.10 -34.34 -9.76
CA GLN A 184 -37.69 -35.20 -10.78
C GLN A 184 -37.59 -36.66 -10.35
N GLU A 185 -38.76 -37.23 -10.05
CA GLU A 185 -39.01 -38.67 -9.90
C GLU A 185 -38.59 -39.45 -11.17
N GLN A 186 -37.95 -40.61 -10.97
CA GLN A 186 -37.71 -41.58 -12.03
C GLN A 186 -38.89 -42.57 -12.13
N PRO A 187 -39.38 -42.91 -13.34
CA PRO A 187 -40.42 -43.92 -13.48
C PRO A 187 -39.84 -45.34 -13.53
N GLN A 188 -40.52 -46.25 -12.81
CA GLN A 188 -40.33 -47.70 -12.86
C GLN A 188 -40.77 -48.30 -14.21
N SER A 189 -40.02 -49.26 -14.73
CA SER A 189 -40.50 -50.35 -15.60
C SER A 189 -39.59 -51.58 -15.38
N GLN A 190 -40.04 -52.61 -14.65
CA GLN A 190 -40.81 -53.80 -15.06
C GLN A 190 -39.99 -54.90 -15.78
N LEU A 191 -39.69 -55.93 -14.97
CA LEU A 191 -39.56 -57.39 -15.19
C LEU A 191 -39.11 -57.96 -16.55
N SER A 192 -38.14 -58.89 -16.47
CA SER A 192 -38.23 -60.22 -17.09
C SER A 192 -37.29 -61.24 -16.42
N THR A 193 -37.83 -62.43 -16.21
CA THR A 193 -37.33 -63.62 -15.49
C THR A 193 -36.31 -64.46 -16.25
N SER A 194 -35.40 -65.16 -15.55
CA SER A 194 -35.15 -66.60 -15.78
C SER A 194 -34.38 -67.25 -14.62
N GLN A 195 -34.88 -68.41 -14.20
CA GLN A 195 -34.34 -69.36 -13.23
C GLN A 195 -33.08 -70.08 -13.75
N THR A 196 -32.18 -70.55 -12.88
CA THR A 196 -32.05 -71.98 -12.48
C THR A 196 -30.70 -72.32 -11.79
N HIS A 197 -30.84 -73.01 -10.65
CA HIS A 197 -30.07 -74.17 -10.10
C HIS A 197 -28.54 -74.19 -9.87
N HIS A 198 -28.21 -74.55 -8.61
CA HIS A 198 -27.15 -75.48 -8.11
C HIS A 198 -25.66 -75.13 -8.40
N ALA A 199 -24.64 -75.45 -7.61
CA ALA A 199 -24.42 -76.41 -6.52
C ALA A 199 -23.16 -75.98 -5.71
N LEU A 200 -23.08 -76.52 -4.48
CA LEU A 200 -21.91 -76.78 -3.61
C LEU A 200 -21.17 -75.59 -2.97
#